data_AF-A0A2D6BIB2-F1
#
_entry.id   AF-A0A2D6BIB2-F1
#
_cell.length_a   1.000
_cell.length_b   1.000
_cell.length_c   1.000
_cell.angle_alpha   90.00
_cell.angle_beta   90.00
_cell.angle_gamma   90.00
#
_symmetry.space_group_name_H-M   'P 1'
#
loop_
_entity.id
_entity.type
_entity.pdbx_description
1 polymer ?
#
loop_
_entity_poly.entity_id
_entity_poly.type
_entity_poly.pdbx_seq_one_letter_code
_entity_poly.pdbx_strand_id
1 'polypeptide(L)'
;MTLPPAPDLEDRLRLAAAFVEPGTIIEPPAGTYSFQTGVTFDTSHIVIRGQGMDQTILDFSGQTTGSQGILARGDHFVVQDFTVLDTAGDGIKTEFVDGPIFQRVKVEWTSGPSGQNGDYGIYPAECTNVLIDEVTVIGARDAGLYVGQSHTVVVRNSTAMFNVLGIEIENTFSLRDPTASPPREVMIETRLLVLRDDGWFGLPYLWDATETSAVYTPQGATVNSNLLTDEDELLNVDYSVPARTDCGSCHFGAGGDVPIGPVARNMNRDWPWKAENQLDGLSREGLLLYAPPSDQVPVLPIWNDPADGTVAERARAYLESNCAACHNPAGRAGFTGLWLEADRPLGTATGVCKQPVAAGSANLGLTYGIEPGDPSRSILVQRMADLRPAIKMPEIEKATVHTEGLALITQWVEEMNLPLCPVLPTP
;
A
#
# COMPACT_ATOMS: atom_id res chain seq x y z
N MET A 1 24.54 -19.49 -20.98
CA MET A 1 24.23 -20.37 -22.12
C MET A 1 23.53 -19.52 -23.16
N THR A 2 24.24 -19.15 -24.21
CA THR A 2 23.69 -18.37 -25.31
C THR A 2 23.01 -19.30 -26.32
N LEU A 3 21.75 -19.02 -26.64
CA LEU A 3 21.02 -19.74 -27.68
C LEU A 3 21.34 -19.10 -29.04
N PRO A 4 21.66 -19.88 -30.08
CA PRO A 4 21.90 -19.33 -31.40
C PRO A 4 20.59 -18.84 -32.04
N PRO A 5 20.63 -17.77 -32.86
CA PRO A 5 19.45 -17.30 -33.59
C PRO A 5 19.01 -18.34 -34.61
N ALA A 6 17.81 -18.88 -34.42
CA ALA A 6 17.23 -19.87 -35.32
C ALA A 6 15.70 -19.87 -35.21
N PRO A 7 14.97 -20.28 -36.28
CA PRO A 7 13.50 -20.34 -36.25
C PRO A 7 12.93 -21.31 -35.21
N ASP A 8 13.72 -22.31 -34.79
CA ASP A 8 13.39 -23.30 -33.76
C ASP A 8 13.73 -22.80 -32.33
N LEU A 9 13.79 -21.47 -32.11
CA LEU A 9 14.13 -20.92 -30.79
C LEU A 9 13.14 -21.36 -29.71
N GLU A 10 11.84 -21.49 -30.03
CA GLU A 10 10.84 -22.02 -29.08
C GLU A 10 11.31 -23.37 -28.52
N ASP A 11 11.59 -24.34 -29.39
CA ASP A 11 11.99 -25.69 -28.99
C ASP A 11 13.28 -25.67 -28.17
N ARG A 12 14.26 -24.85 -28.58
CA ARG A 12 15.54 -24.71 -27.87
C ARG A 12 15.37 -24.10 -26.49
N LEU A 13 14.59 -23.04 -26.37
CA LEU A 13 14.35 -22.35 -25.10
C LEU A 13 13.56 -23.24 -24.15
N ARG A 14 12.54 -23.94 -24.64
CA ARG A 14 11.77 -24.90 -23.84
C ARG A 14 12.61 -26.08 -23.39
N LEU A 15 13.46 -26.63 -24.27
CA LEU A 15 14.39 -27.69 -23.91
C LEU A 15 15.42 -27.22 -22.89
N ALA A 16 15.96 -26.01 -23.06
CA ALA A 16 16.87 -25.41 -22.09
C ALA A 16 16.16 -25.27 -20.73
N ALA A 17 14.97 -24.67 -20.69
CA ALA A 17 14.19 -24.48 -19.47
C ALA A 17 13.87 -25.79 -18.73
N ALA A 18 13.56 -26.86 -19.47
CA ALA A 18 13.20 -28.16 -18.89
C ALA A 18 14.38 -28.91 -18.24
N PHE A 19 15.62 -28.64 -18.67
CA PHE A 19 16.81 -29.38 -18.24
C PHE A 19 17.93 -28.49 -17.72
N VAL A 20 17.62 -27.23 -17.40
CA VAL A 20 18.59 -26.25 -16.93
C VAL A 20 19.07 -26.61 -15.52
N GLU A 21 20.36 -26.39 -15.25
CA GLU A 21 20.92 -26.53 -13.90
C GLU A 21 20.83 -25.19 -13.15
N PRO A 22 20.64 -25.19 -11.81
CA PRO A 22 20.66 -23.98 -11.00
C PRO A 22 21.91 -23.12 -11.21
N GLY A 23 21.76 -21.80 -11.19
CA GLY A 23 22.83 -20.84 -11.44
C GLY A 23 23.09 -20.54 -12.91
N THR A 24 22.28 -21.09 -13.82
CA THR A 24 22.44 -20.85 -15.26
C THR A 24 21.77 -19.56 -15.70
N ILE A 25 22.49 -18.82 -16.56
CA ILE A 25 21.93 -17.71 -17.35
C ILE A 25 21.61 -18.26 -18.75
N ILE A 26 20.35 -18.25 -19.17
CA ILE A 26 19.92 -18.56 -20.54
C ILE A 26 19.78 -17.24 -21.30
N GLU A 27 20.44 -17.13 -22.45
CA GLU A 27 20.47 -15.89 -23.23
C GLU A 27 19.85 -16.11 -24.62
N PRO A 28 18.55 -15.80 -24.80
CA PRO A 28 17.95 -15.76 -26.11
C PRO A 28 18.63 -14.67 -26.98
N PRO A 29 18.81 -14.95 -28.27
CA PRO A 29 19.44 -14.01 -29.20
C PRO A 29 18.53 -12.83 -29.54
N ALA A 30 19.08 -11.81 -30.19
CA ALA A 30 18.30 -10.73 -30.77
C ALA A 30 17.50 -11.23 -31.98
N GLY A 31 16.23 -10.85 -32.06
CA GLY A 31 15.28 -11.22 -33.09
C GLY A 31 13.85 -11.30 -32.55
N THR A 32 12.90 -11.53 -33.46
CA THR A 32 11.50 -11.83 -33.13
C THR A 32 11.25 -13.30 -33.42
N TYR A 33 10.75 -14.02 -32.41
CA TYR A 33 10.59 -15.47 -32.46
C TYR A 33 9.16 -15.84 -32.10
N SER A 34 8.51 -16.63 -32.95
CA SER A 34 7.13 -17.08 -32.74
C SER A 34 7.09 -18.25 -31.75
N PHE A 35 6.13 -18.22 -30.84
CA PHE A 35 5.85 -19.26 -29.86
C PHE A 35 4.42 -19.75 -30.00
N GLN A 36 4.25 -21.07 -30.06
CA GLN A 36 2.94 -21.74 -30.02
C GLN A 36 2.58 -22.22 -28.61
N THR A 37 3.58 -22.33 -27.74
CA THR A 37 3.44 -22.80 -26.35
C THR A 37 4.25 -21.92 -25.39
N GLY A 38 3.73 -21.74 -24.17
CA GLY A 38 4.46 -21.10 -23.07
C GLY A 38 5.75 -21.82 -22.67
N VAL A 39 6.64 -21.10 -21.98
CA VAL A 39 7.90 -21.62 -21.44
C VAL A 39 7.82 -21.70 -19.91
N THR A 40 8.11 -22.87 -19.34
CA THR A 40 8.06 -23.09 -17.90
C THR A 40 9.45 -23.30 -17.29
N PHE A 41 9.72 -22.62 -16.17
CA PHE A 41 10.94 -22.75 -15.38
C PHE A 41 10.62 -23.20 -13.95
N ASP A 42 10.81 -24.48 -13.64
CA ASP A 42 10.61 -25.02 -12.29
C ASP A 42 11.94 -25.11 -11.48
N THR A 43 13.08 -24.88 -12.13
CA THR A 43 14.40 -24.89 -11.49
C THR A 43 14.73 -23.54 -10.86
N SER A 44 15.21 -23.54 -9.61
CA SER A 44 15.65 -22.33 -8.91
C SER A 44 16.99 -21.77 -9.44
N HIS A 45 17.24 -20.50 -9.15
CA HIS A 45 18.45 -19.73 -9.49
C HIS A 45 18.69 -19.62 -11.01
N ILE A 46 17.63 -19.41 -11.78
CA ILE A 46 17.71 -19.27 -13.23
C ILE A 46 17.55 -17.81 -13.64
N VAL A 47 18.40 -17.36 -14.56
CA VAL A 47 18.27 -16.06 -15.21
C VAL A 47 17.95 -16.29 -16.68
N ILE A 48 16.87 -15.70 -17.19
CA ILE A 48 16.65 -15.53 -18.63
C ILE A 48 16.94 -14.08 -19.00
N ARG A 49 17.94 -13.86 -19.86
CA ARG A 49 18.42 -12.53 -20.24
C ARG A 49 18.46 -12.36 -21.76
N GLY A 50 17.59 -11.51 -22.31
CA GLY A 50 17.65 -11.15 -23.73
C GLY A 50 18.75 -10.13 -24.05
N GLN A 51 18.78 -9.66 -25.29
CA GLN A 51 19.75 -8.67 -25.76
C GLN A 51 19.27 -7.21 -25.61
N GLY A 52 18.14 -6.99 -24.96
CA GLY A 52 17.45 -5.71 -24.80
C GLY A 52 15.96 -5.82 -25.12
N MET A 53 15.13 -4.99 -24.48
CA MET A 53 13.66 -5.00 -24.69
C MET A 53 13.29 -4.86 -26.18
N ASP A 54 13.98 -4.01 -26.91
CA ASP A 54 13.75 -3.79 -28.35
C ASP A 54 14.59 -4.70 -29.26
N GLN A 55 15.31 -5.67 -28.69
CA GLN A 55 16.24 -6.54 -29.42
C GLN A 55 15.79 -8.00 -29.40
N THR A 56 15.34 -8.50 -28.26
CA THR A 56 14.82 -9.87 -28.12
C THR A 56 13.32 -9.82 -27.91
N ILE A 57 12.55 -10.41 -28.82
CA ILE A 57 11.08 -10.41 -28.80
C ILE A 57 10.59 -11.85 -28.89
N LEU A 58 9.81 -12.27 -27.89
CA LEU A 58 9.09 -13.54 -27.85
C LEU A 58 7.62 -13.27 -28.19
N ASP A 59 7.20 -13.70 -29.37
CA ASP A 59 5.87 -13.41 -29.94
C ASP A 59 4.94 -14.61 -29.80
N PHE A 60 3.92 -14.48 -28.94
CA PHE A 60 2.92 -15.50 -28.64
C PHE A 60 1.61 -15.29 -29.39
N SER A 61 1.55 -14.43 -30.41
CA SER A 61 0.34 -14.25 -31.24
C SER A 61 -0.14 -15.55 -31.91
N GLY A 62 0.75 -16.54 -32.04
CA GLY A 62 0.46 -17.89 -32.52
C GLY A 62 0.21 -18.93 -31.41
N GLN A 63 0.08 -18.53 -30.15
CA GLN A 63 -0.05 -19.43 -29.01
C GLN A 63 -1.34 -20.25 -29.09
N THR A 64 -1.18 -21.58 -29.13
CA THR A 64 -2.29 -22.54 -29.15
C THR A 64 -2.35 -23.39 -27.90
N THR A 65 -1.34 -23.35 -27.03
CA THR A 65 -1.25 -24.18 -25.83
C THR A 65 -0.67 -23.41 -24.65
N GLY A 66 -1.25 -23.67 -23.47
CA GLY A 66 -0.97 -22.91 -22.25
C GLY A 66 -1.67 -21.55 -22.25
N SER A 67 -1.73 -20.93 -21.08
CA SER A 67 -2.24 -19.56 -20.92
C SER A 67 -1.09 -18.55 -20.77
N GLN A 68 -0.01 -18.92 -20.06
CA GLN A 68 1.09 -17.99 -19.84
C GLN A 68 2.09 -17.97 -21.01
N GLY A 69 2.72 -16.82 -21.26
CA GLY A 69 3.92 -16.76 -22.09
C GLY A 69 5.12 -17.39 -21.38
N ILE A 70 5.41 -16.91 -20.16
CA ILE A 70 6.42 -17.49 -19.27
C ILE A 70 5.79 -17.79 -17.91
N LEU A 71 6.11 -18.96 -17.37
CA LEU A 71 5.71 -19.38 -16.03
C LEU A 71 6.95 -19.85 -15.27
N ALA A 72 7.18 -19.37 -14.05
CA ALA A 72 8.26 -19.87 -13.22
C ALA A 72 7.82 -20.16 -11.77
N ARG A 73 8.42 -21.21 -11.20
CA ARG A 73 8.15 -21.71 -9.84
C ARG A 73 9.42 -21.97 -9.02
N GLY A 74 10.59 -21.82 -9.62
CA GLY A 74 11.86 -21.93 -8.92
C GLY A 74 12.29 -20.61 -8.30
N ASP A 75 12.77 -20.65 -7.05
CA ASP A 75 13.30 -19.49 -6.33
C ASP A 75 14.41 -18.76 -7.10
N HIS A 76 14.57 -17.47 -6.84
CA HIS A 76 15.57 -16.60 -7.47
C HIS A 76 15.53 -16.64 -9.01
N PHE A 77 14.31 -16.66 -9.56
CA PHE A 77 14.10 -16.54 -10.99
C PHE A 77 14.24 -15.08 -11.44
N VAL A 78 15.08 -14.83 -12.44
CA VAL A 78 15.32 -13.48 -12.97
C VAL A 78 14.95 -13.42 -14.44
N VAL A 79 14.12 -12.44 -14.79
CA VAL A 79 13.70 -12.14 -16.16
C VAL A 79 14.21 -10.76 -16.55
N GLN A 80 15.00 -10.68 -17.62
CA GLN A 80 15.75 -9.46 -17.92
C GLN A 80 15.92 -9.20 -19.41
N ASP A 81 15.78 -7.94 -19.84
CA ASP A 81 16.23 -7.43 -21.15
C ASP A 81 15.53 -8.06 -22.39
N PHE A 82 14.20 -8.25 -22.38
CA PHE A 82 13.44 -8.68 -23.58
C PHE A 82 11.95 -8.28 -23.53
N THR A 83 11.25 -8.53 -24.64
CA THR A 83 9.80 -8.32 -24.78
C THR A 83 9.04 -9.64 -24.96
N VAL A 84 7.86 -9.74 -24.33
CA VAL A 84 6.84 -10.77 -24.56
C VAL A 84 5.62 -10.12 -25.21
N LEU A 85 5.15 -10.66 -26.34
CA LEU A 85 4.01 -10.13 -27.08
C LEU A 85 2.85 -11.13 -27.14
N ASP A 86 1.63 -10.59 -27.05
CA ASP A 86 0.39 -11.23 -27.50
C ASP A 86 0.13 -12.64 -26.92
N THR A 87 0.40 -12.83 -25.63
CA THR A 87 0.09 -14.09 -24.93
C THR A 87 -1.42 -14.34 -24.85
N ALA A 88 -1.83 -15.61 -24.91
CA ALA A 88 -3.24 -16.00 -24.83
C ALA A 88 -3.86 -15.74 -23.44
N GLY A 89 -3.04 -15.75 -22.40
CA GLY A 89 -3.33 -15.41 -21.01
C GLY A 89 -2.19 -14.57 -20.45
N ASP A 90 -1.77 -14.77 -19.21
CA ASP A 90 -0.78 -13.89 -18.56
C ASP A 90 0.56 -13.79 -19.32
N GLY A 91 1.20 -12.62 -19.28
CA GLY A 91 2.49 -12.40 -19.92
C GLY A 91 3.60 -13.25 -19.29
N ILE A 92 3.98 -12.86 -18.07
CA ILE A 92 5.02 -13.53 -17.28
C ILE A 92 4.50 -13.72 -15.85
N LYS A 93 4.34 -14.99 -15.46
CA LYS A 93 3.85 -15.38 -14.15
C LYS A 93 4.94 -16.03 -13.31
N THR A 94 5.01 -15.68 -12.03
CA THR A 94 5.75 -16.46 -11.03
C THR A 94 4.79 -16.92 -9.93
N GLU A 95 4.88 -18.18 -9.52
CA GLU A 95 4.03 -18.77 -8.48
C GLU A 95 4.93 -19.38 -7.40
N PHE A 96 4.73 -19.04 -6.13
CA PHE A 96 5.47 -19.64 -5.01
C PHE A 96 6.99 -19.43 -5.07
N VAL A 97 7.44 -18.28 -5.58
CA VAL A 97 8.87 -17.97 -5.78
C VAL A 97 9.38 -17.01 -4.71
N ASP A 98 10.49 -17.35 -4.05
CA ASP A 98 11.28 -16.39 -3.27
C ASP A 98 12.31 -15.67 -4.16
N GLY A 99 12.27 -14.34 -4.15
CA GLY A 99 13.19 -13.48 -4.88
C GLY A 99 13.00 -13.42 -6.40
N PRO A 100 11.79 -13.39 -6.98
CA PRO A 100 11.64 -13.16 -8.41
C PRO A 100 12.03 -11.72 -8.76
N ILE A 101 12.81 -11.56 -9.84
CA ILE A 101 13.24 -10.26 -10.35
C ILE A 101 12.78 -10.10 -11.79
N PHE A 102 12.05 -9.01 -12.06
CA PHE A 102 11.66 -8.58 -13.39
C PHE A 102 12.36 -7.26 -13.66
N GLN A 103 13.28 -7.22 -14.64
CA GLN A 103 14.07 -6.02 -14.89
C GLN A 103 14.23 -5.70 -16.38
N ARG A 104 13.81 -4.50 -16.81
CA ARG A 104 13.87 -4.08 -18.22
C ARG A 104 13.20 -5.13 -19.12
N VAL A 105 11.94 -5.41 -18.81
CA VAL A 105 11.09 -6.34 -19.55
C VAL A 105 9.83 -5.62 -20.01
N LYS A 106 9.36 -5.94 -21.21
CA LYS A 106 8.11 -5.43 -21.74
C LYS A 106 7.12 -6.56 -22.00
N VAL A 107 5.87 -6.37 -21.61
CA VAL A 107 4.74 -7.22 -22.01
C VAL A 107 3.72 -6.36 -22.76
N GLU A 108 3.30 -6.77 -23.95
CA GLU A 108 2.35 -5.99 -24.75
C GLU A 108 1.37 -6.88 -25.51
N TRP A 109 0.08 -6.50 -25.47
CA TRP A 109 -0.91 -6.93 -26.45
C TRP A 109 -1.02 -5.89 -27.56
N THR A 110 -0.46 -6.21 -28.71
CA THR A 110 -0.17 -5.27 -29.80
C THR A 110 -1.41 -4.81 -30.54
N SER A 111 -2.51 -5.57 -30.43
CA SER A 111 -3.83 -5.18 -30.96
C SER A 111 -4.55 -4.13 -30.11
N GLY A 112 -3.95 -3.70 -28.99
CA GLY A 112 -4.52 -2.76 -28.05
C GLY A 112 -5.46 -3.42 -27.04
N PRO A 113 -6.13 -2.62 -26.17
CA PRO A 113 -6.94 -3.12 -25.07
C PRO A 113 -8.15 -3.92 -25.57
N SER A 114 -8.32 -5.13 -25.05
CA SER A 114 -9.40 -6.03 -25.43
C SER A 114 -9.76 -6.96 -24.29
N GLY A 115 -11.06 -7.29 -24.17
CA GLY A 115 -11.53 -8.32 -23.24
C GLY A 115 -11.08 -9.75 -23.60
N GLN A 116 -10.37 -9.92 -24.71
CA GLN A 116 -9.77 -11.19 -25.14
C GLN A 116 -8.26 -11.26 -24.85
N ASN A 117 -7.66 -10.19 -24.34
CA ASN A 117 -6.25 -10.20 -23.93
C ASN A 117 -6.07 -11.02 -22.65
N GLY A 118 -4.83 -11.35 -22.33
CA GLY A 118 -4.49 -11.96 -21.05
C GLY A 118 -4.79 -11.02 -19.88
N ASP A 119 -5.07 -11.61 -18.73
CA ASP A 119 -5.47 -10.87 -17.53
C ASP A 119 -4.34 -9.99 -17.01
N TYR A 120 -3.14 -10.56 -16.87
CA TYR A 120 -2.03 -9.91 -16.19
C TYR A 120 -0.76 -9.87 -17.03
N GLY A 121 -0.06 -8.73 -17.06
CA GLY A 121 1.22 -8.61 -17.77
C GLY A 121 2.38 -9.24 -17.00
N ILE A 122 2.76 -8.65 -15.87
CA ILE A 122 3.67 -9.25 -14.90
C ILE A 122 2.85 -9.69 -13.69
N TYR A 123 2.97 -10.97 -13.33
CA TYR A 123 2.12 -11.61 -12.33
C TYR A 123 2.92 -12.48 -11.34
N PRO A 124 3.62 -11.90 -10.37
CA PRO A 124 3.99 -12.61 -9.15
C PRO A 124 2.75 -12.89 -8.28
N ALA A 125 2.51 -14.18 -8.02
CA ALA A 125 1.50 -14.70 -7.13
C ALA A 125 2.17 -15.52 -6.03
N GLU A 126 1.80 -15.29 -4.76
CA GLU A 126 2.30 -16.11 -3.65
C GLU A 126 3.83 -16.10 -3.56
N CYS A 127 4.47 -14.97 -3.90
CA CYS A 127 5.91 -14.81 -3.96
C CYS A 127 6.46 -14.03 -2.75
N THR A 128 7.75 -14.14 -2.47
CA THR A 128 8.45 -13.33 -1.43
C THR A 128 9.62 -12.56 -2.06
N ASN A 129 10.00 -11.40 -1.52
CA ASN A 129 11.16 -10.61 -1.97
C ASN A 129 11.10 -10.21 -3.47
N VAL A 130 9.93 -9.77 -3.93
CA VAL A 130 9.67 -9.44 -5.33
C VAL A 130 10.32 -8.11 -5.72
N LEU A 131 11.04 -8.08 -6.84
CA LEU A 131 11.51 -6.83 -7.48
C LEU A 131 10.97 -6.70 -8.90
N ILE A 132 10.23 -5.62 -9.16
CA ILE A 132 9.81 -5.19 -10.50
C ILE A 132 10.44 -3.83 -10.77
N ASP A 133 11.36 -3.75 -11.74
CA ASP A 133 12.16 -2.56 -12.04
C ASP A 133 12.26 -2.30 -13.54
N GLU A 134 12.00 -1.07 -13.98
CA GLU A 134 12.09 -0.70 -15.40
C GLU A 134 11.19 -1.58 -16.33
N VAL A 135 10.04 -2.04 -15.83
CA VAL A 135 9.12 -2.88 -16.60
C VAL A 135 8.08 -2.03 -17.32
N THR A 136 7.70 -2.45 -18.53
CA THR A 136 6.58 -1.83 -19.28
C THR A 136 5.49 -2.85 -19.56
N VAL A 137 4.23 -2.56 -19.20
CA VAL A 137 3.08 -3.39 -19.59
C VAL A 137 2.01 -2.58 -20.32
N ILE A 138 1.54 -3.12 -21.45
CA ILE A 138 0.61 -2.45 -22.35
C ILE A 138 -0.54 -3.38 -22.73
N GLY A 139 -1.78 -2.98 -22.42
CA GLY A 139 -2.98 -3.62 -22.98
C GLY A 139 -3.49 -4.88 -22.27
N ALA A 140 -3.07 -5.16 -21.04
CA ALA A 140 -3.63 -6.26 -20.24
C ALA A 140 -5.14 -6.08 -20.04
N ARG A 141 -5.89 -7.18 -20.02
CA ARG A 141 -7.35 -7.18 -19.83
C ARG A 141 -7.74 -6.75 -18.43
N ASP A 142 -6.93 -7.05 -17.43
CA ASP A 142 -7.17 -6.69 -16.04
C ASP A 142 -6.07 -5.74 -15.54
N ALA A 143 -5.01 -6.27 -14.93
CA ALA A 143 -3.92 -5.46 -14.38
C ALA A 143 -2.62 -5.57 -15.19
N GLY A 144 -1.95 -4.44 -15.43
CA GLY A 144 -0.66 -4.44 -16.11
C GLY A 144 0.43 -5.13 -15.27
N LEU A 145 0.69 -4.54 -14.10
CA LEU A 145 1.51 -5.15 -13.06
C LEU A 145 0.57 -5.60 -11.94
N TYR A 146 0.43 -6.92 -11.77
CA TYR A 146 -0.36 -7.49 -10.71
C TYR A 146 0.55 -8.22 -9.74
N VAL A 147 0.52 -7.83 -8.47
CA VAL A 147 1.21 -8.54 -7.40
C VAL A 147 0.15 -9.05 -6.43
N GLY A 148 -0.06 -10.36 -6.41
CA GLY A 148 -1.07 -11.00 -5.58
C GLY A 148 -0.44 -11.82 -4.47
N GLN A 149 -0.98 -11.68 -3.26
CA GLN A 149 -0.70 -12.60 -2.14
C GLN A 149 0.82 -12.75 -1.87
N SER A 150 1.59 -11.68 -2.08
CA SER A 150 3.05 -11.72 -2.03
C SER A 150 3.61 -10.92 -0.85
N HIS A 151 4.87 -11.14 -0.51
CA HIS A 151 5.56 -10.55 0.64
C HIS A 151 6.81 -9.77 0.22
N THR A 152 7.06 -8.61 0.84
CA THR A 152 8.23 -7.75 0.54
C THR A 152 8.37 -7.44 -0.95
N VAL A 153 7.56 -6.50 -1.44
CA VAL A 153 7.43 -6.18 -2.86
C VAL A 153 7.99 -4.79 -3.13
N VAL A 154 8.89 -4.68 -4.11
CA VAL A 154 9.36 -3.41 -4.65
C VAL A 154 8.98 -3.29 -6.12
N VAL A 155 8.11 -2.34 -6.43
CA VAL A 155 7.83 -1.92 -7.81
C VAL A 155 8.39 -0.51 -8.00
N ARG A 156 9.28 -0.31 -8.96
CA ARG A 156 9.88 1.00 -9.25
C ARG A 156 10.18 1.17 -10.74
N ASN A 157 10.30 2.43 -11.17
CA ASN A 157 10.66 2.82 -12.54
C ASN A 157 9.84 2.14 -13.65
N SER A 158 8.63 1.66 -13.33
CA SER A 158 7.86 0.81 -14.22
C SER A 158 6.61 1.54 -14.72
N THR A 159 6.21 1.24 -15.95
CA THR A 159 5.10 1.89 -16.64
C THR A 159 4.04 0.87 -17.01
N ALA A 160 2.79 1.13 -16.64
CA ALA A 160 1.65 0.31 -17.04
C ALA A 160 0.61 1.22 -17.70
N MET A 161 0.23 0.93 -18.95
CA MET A 161 -0.68 1.77 -19.71
C MET A 161 -1.69 0.95 -20.52
N PHE A 162 -2.87 1.54 -20.74
CA PHE A 162 -3.96 0.92 -21.50
C PHE A 162 -4.45 -0.43 -20.94
N ASN A 163 -4.24 -0.68 -19.65
CA ASN A 163 -4.81 -1.80 -18.90
C ASN A 163 -6.08 -1.32 -18.15
N VAL A 164 -6.90 -2.23 -17.61
CA VAL A 164 -8.02 -1.82 -16.71
C VAL A 164 -7.46 -1.25 -15.42
N LEU A 165 -6.49 -1.94 -14.81
CA LEU A 165 -5.69 -1.49 -13.67
C LEU A 165 -4.23 -1.34 -14.12
N GLY A 166 -3.60 -0.21 -13.81
CA GLY A 166 -2.20 0.00 -14.15
C GLY A 166 -1.28 -0.91 -13.32
N ILE A 167 -1.24 -0.62 -12.03
CA ILE A 167 -0.48 -1.38 -11.03
C ILE A 167 -1.46 -1.76 -9.93
N GLU A 168 -1.60 -3.06 -9.69
CA GLU A 168 -2.39 -3.62 -8.62
C GLU A 168 -1.48 -4.43 -7.71
N ILE A 169 -1.52 -4.11 -6.42
CA ILE A 169 -0.82 -4.84 -5.37
C ILE A 169 -1.90 -5.26 -4.39
N GLU A 170 -2.38 -6.49 -4.54
CA GLU A 170 -3.50 -7.04 -3.80
C GLU A 170 -2.99 -8.00 -2.74
N ASN A 171 -3.64 -7.99 -1.57
CA ASN A 171 -3.41 -9.01 -0.55
C ASN A 171 -1.95 -9.10 -0.10
N THR A 172 -1.24 -7.97 -0.18
CA THR A 172 0.15 -7.80 0.21
C THR A 172 0.14 -6.94 1.47
N PHE A 173 0.21 -7.57 2.63
CA PHE A 173 0.11 -6.94 3.94
C PHE A 173 1.23 -7.50 4.83
N SER A 174 1.74 -6.70 5.77
CA SER A 174 2.77 -7.16 6.70
C SER A 174 2.24 -7.25 8.13
N LEU A 175 1.85 -8.45 8.56
CA LEU A 175 1.56 -8.81 9.96
C LEU A 175 2.06 -10.24 10.21
N ARG A 176 3.07 -10.44 11.07
CA ARG A 176 3.78 -11.72 11.23
C ARG A 176 3.16 -12.64 12.30
N ASP A 177 2.93 -13.90 11.93
CA ASP A 177 2.57 -15.06 12.76
C ASP A 177 3.78 -15.53 13.59
N PRO A 178 3.70 -15.48 14.93
CA PRO A 178 4.75 -15.98 15.82
C PRO A 178 4.88 -17.51 15.85
N THR A 179 3.86 -18.25 15.40
CA THR A 179 3.82 -19.71 15.48
C THR A 179 4.44 -20.39 14.26
N ALA A 180 4.62 -19.66 13.17
CA ALA A 180 5.32 -20.12 11.98
C ALA A 180 6.85 -20.06 12.17
N SER A 181 7.57 -21.00 11.56
CA SER A 181 9.04 -21.03 11.53
C SER A 181 9.54 -21.20 10.10
N PRO A 182 10.07 -20.14 9.47
CA PRO A 182 10.20 -18.77 10.00
C PRO A 182 8.83 -18.08 10.21
N PRO A 183 8.75 -17.02 11.02
CA PRO A 183 7.54 -16.20 11.12
C PRO A 183 7.06 -15.79 9.73
N ARG A 184 5.78 -16.03 9.45
CA ARG A 184 5.15 -15.75 8.14
C ARG A 184 4.01 -14.77 8.33
N GLU A 185 3.59 -14.05 7.31
CA GLU A 185 2.46 -13.13 7.48
C GLU A 185 1.11 -13.87 7.47
N VAL A 186 0.08 -13.36 8.17
CA VAL A 186 -1.29 -13.94 8.21
C VAL A 186 -2.31 -13.07 7.50
N MET A 187 -2.86 -13.53 6.37
CA MET A 187 -3.93 -12.82 5.66
C MET A 187 -5.16 -12.70 6.58
N ILE A 188 -5.53 -11.48 6.99
CA ILE A 188 -6.73 -11.24 7.81
C ILE A 188 -7.87 -10.70 6.93
N GLU A 189 -7.64 -9.60 6.22
CA GLU A 189 -8.69 -8.95 5.41
C GLU A 189 -8.17 -8.43 4.06
N THR A 190 -9.12 -8.22 3.15
CA THR A 190 -8.94 -7.40 1.94
C THR A 190 -10.03 -6.33 1.95
N ARG A 191 -9.67 -5.07 1.69
CA ARG A 191 -10.64 -3.97 1.59
C ARG A 191 -10.49 -3.26 0.27
N LEU A 192 -11.55 -3.27 -0.51
CA LEU A 192 -11.64 -2.51 -1.75
C LEU A 192 -12.52 -1.29 -1.55
N LEU A 193 -12.17 -0.18 -2.18
CA LEU A 193 -13.01 1.00 -2.30
C LEU A 193 -13.20 1.28 -3.79
N VAL A 194 -14.40 1.02 -4.29
CA VAL A 194 -14.69 1.00 -5.74
C VAL A 194 -15.64 2.15 -6.08
N LEU A 195 -15.28 2.95 -7.08
CA LEU A 195 -16.18 3.95 -7.65
C LEU A 195 -17.16 3.27 -8.62
N ARG A 196 -18.46 3.45 -8.38
CA ARG A 196 -19.56 2.99 -9.22
C ARG A 196 -20.40 4.19 -9.70
N ASP A 197 -21.34 3.94 -10.61
CA ASP A 197 -22.24 4.98 -11.15
C ASP A 197 -23.02 5.74 -10.06
N ASP A 198 -23.29 5.10 -8.91
CA ASP A 198 -24.02 5.65 -7.76
C ASP A 198 -23.12 6.17 -6.63
N GLY A 199 -21.79 6.12 -6.78
CA GLY A 199 -20.81 6.63 -5.82
C GLY A 199 -19.77 5.61 -5.40
N TRP A 200 -19.02 5.92 -4.34
CA TRP A 200 -18.01 4.99 -3.82
C TRP A 200 -18.63 3.91 -2.94
N PHE A 201 -18.08 2.70 -3.06
CA PHE A 201 -18.56 1.52 -2.36
C PHE A 201 -17.40 0.75 -1.75
N GLY A 202 -17.40 0.63 -0.42
CA GLY A 202 -16.47 -0.23 0.30
C GLY A 202 -16.84 -1.72 0.17
N LEU A 203 -15.87 -2.60 0.06
CA LEU A 203 -16.06 -4.04 0.03
C LEU A 203 -15.05 -4.70 0.97
N PRO A 204 -15.44 -5.02 2.22
CA PRO A 204 -14.60 -5.78 3.13
C PRO A 204 -14.71 -7.29 2.83
N TYR A 205 -13.58 -7.97 2.79
CA TYR A 205 -13.46 -9.41 2.66
C TYR A 205 -12.62 -9.95 3.81
N LEU A 206 -13.05 -11.08 4.37
CA LEU A 206 -12.32 -11.80 5.41
C LEU A 206 -11.68 -13.04 4.79
N TRP A 207 -10.40 -13.24 5.04
CA TRP A 207 -9.70 -14.45 4.61
C TRP A 207 -10.14 -15.66 5.43
N ASP A 208 -10.28 -16.81 4.75
CA ASP A 208 -10.48 -18.08 5.45
C ASP A 208 -9.23 -18.51 6.23
N ALA A 209 -9.39 -19.46 7.15
CA ALA A 209 -8.30 -19.96 7.98
C ALA A 209 -7.17 -20.67 7.21
N THR A 210 -7.39 -20.97 5.92
CA THR A 210 -6.39 -21.55 5.02
C THR A 210 -5.68 -20.49 4.17
N GLU A 211 -6.10 -19.23 4.26
CA GLU A 211 -5.56 -18.10 3.50
C GLU A 211 -5.65 -18.29 1.97
N THR A 212 -6.64 -19.08 1.51
CA THR A 212 -6.80 -19.39 0.07
C THR A 212 -7.93 -18.63 -0.60
N SER A 213 -8.85 -18.05 0.18
CA SER A 213 -9.97 -17.28 -0.35
C SER A 213 -10.41 -16.19 0.62
N ALA A 214 -10.67 -14.99 0.08
CA ALA A 214 -11.28 -13.88 0.78
C ALA A 214 -12.80 -13.87 0.54
N VAL A 215 -13.60 -13.96 1.59
CA VAL A 215 -15.06 -14.01 1.52
C VAL A 215 -15.64 -12.64 1.86
N TYR A 216 -16.49 -12.11 0.98
CA TYR A 216 -17.18 -10.84 1.20
C TYR A 216 -17.93 -10.86 2.53
N THR A 217 -17.55 -9.95 3.44
CA THR A 217 -18.03 -9.93 4.83
C THR A 217 -18.60 -8.55 5.18
N PRO A 218 -19.78 -8.19 4.64
CA PRO A 218 -20.37 -6.86 4.82
C PRO A 218 -20.77 -6.51 6.25
N GLN A 219 -20.90 -7.50 7.13
CA GLN A 219 -21.19 -7.30 8.56
C GLN A 219 -19.94 -7.02 9.39
N GLY A 220 -18.75 -7.08 8.79
CA GLY A 220 -17.48 -7.02 9.52
C GLY A 220 -17.20 -8.31 10.29
N ALA A 221 -16.05 -8.37 10.95
CA ALA A 221 -15.63 -9.50 11.78
C ALA A 221 -14.68 -9.04 12.88
N THR A 222 -14.46 -9.90 13.87
CA THR A 222 -13.34 -9.75 14.80
C THR A 222 -12.53 -11.03 14.77
N VAL A 223 -11.22 -10.88 14.56
CA VAL A 223 -10.26 -11.97 14.50
C VAL A 223 -9.29 -11.81 15.66
N ASN A 224 -9.26 -12.77 16.57
CA ASN A 224 -8.20 -12.80 17.59
C ASN A 224 -6.91 -13.27 16.93
N SER A 225 -5.87 -12.44 16.99
CA SER A 225 -4.58 -12.71 16.37
C SER A 225 -3.45 -12.47 17.37
N ASN A 226 -2.42 -13.33 17.31
CA ASN A 226 -1.16 -13.06 17.97
C ASN A 226 -0.20 -12.56 16.88
N LEU A 227 0.25 -11.33 17.03
CA LEU A 227 1.10 -10.63 16.07
C LEU A 227 2.50 -10.50 16.65
N LEU A 228 3.53 -10.60 15.81
CA LEU A 228 4.87 -10.12 16.15
C LEU A 228 5.01 -8.66 15.72
N THR A 229 5.53 -7.82 16.62
CA THR A 229 5.97 -6.46 16.26
C THR A 229 7.28 -6.50 15.46
N ASP A 230 7.72 -5.35 14.96
CA ASP A 230 9.00 -5.21 14.26
C ASP A 230 10.20 -5.52 15.18
N GLU A 231 10.01 -5.44 16.50
CA GLU A 231 10.96 -5.80 17.56
C GLU A 231 10.84 -7.27 18.03
N ASP A 232 10.11 -8.11 17.29
CA ASP A 232 9.82 -9.51 17.61
C ASP A 232 9.07 -9.71 18.94
N GLU A 233 8.28 -8.71 19.38
CA GLU A 233 7.42 -8.85 20.57
C GLU A 233 6.06 -9.46 20.21
N LEU A 234 5.60 -10.38 21.06
CA LEU A 234 4.29 -11.01 20.95
C LEU A 234 3.17 -10.10 21.45
N LEU A 235 2.24 -9.78 20.57
CA LEU A 235 1.10 -8.92 20.84
C LEU A 235 -0.22 -9.65 20.54
N ASN A 236 -1.08 -9.81 21.54
CA ASN A 236 -2.43 -10.33 21.34
C ASN A 236 -3.38 -9.17 20.95
N VAL A 237 -4.03 -9.29 19.80
CA VAL A 237 -4.88 -8.26 19.23
C VAL A 237 -6.20 -8.86 18.80
N ASP A 238 -7.30 -8.25 19.25
CA ASP A 238 -8.60 -8.44 18.63
C ASP A 238 -8.69 -7.54 17.39
N TYR A 239 -8.26 -8.07 16.24
CA TYR A 239 -8.29 -7.36 14.96
C TYR A 239 -9.74 -7.18 14.52
N SER A 240 -10.13 -5.94 14.23
CA SER A 240 -11.45 -5.61 13.72
C SER A 240 -11.39 -5.57 12.19
N VAL A 241 -12.32 -6.26 11.53
CA VAL A 241 -12.60 -6.09 10.11
C VAL A 241 -13.85 -5.22 10.05
N PRO A 242 -13.79 -3.99 9.51
CA PRO A 242 -14.91 -3.07 9.55
C PRO A 242 -16.09 -3.61 8.76
N ALA A 243 -17.31 -3.40 9.25
CA ALA A 243 -18.49 -3.66 8.46
C ALA A 243 -18.55 -2.68 7.28
N ARG A 244 -19.31 -3.04 6.25
CA ARG A 244 -19.57 -2.11 5.13
C ARG A 244 -20.09 -0.77 5.64
N THR A 245 -20.98 -0.78 6.62
CA THR A 245 -21.56 0.44 7.17
C THR A 245 -20.54 1.33 7.89
N ASP A 246 -19.40 0.77 8.29
CA ASP A 246 -18.37 1.49 9.05
C ASP A 246 -17.42 2.27 8.14
N CYS A 247 -17.35 1.98 6.83
CA CYS A 247 -16.48 2.67 5.88
C CYS A 247 -16.65 4.20 5.94
N GLY A 248 -17.90 4.66 6.04
CA GLY A 248 -18.24 6.09 6.12
C GLY A 248 -17.82 6.77 7.43
N SER A 249 -17.32 6.01 8.41
CA SER A 249 -16.73 6.58 9.62
C SER A 249 -15.42 7.31 9.32
N CYS A 250 -14.63 6.78 8.37
CA CYS A 250 -13.38 7.39 7.92
C CYS A 250 -13.56 8.08 6.56
N HIS A 251 -14.24 7.44 5.62
CA HIS A 251 -14.46 7.93 4.26
C HIS A 251 -15.67 8.90 4.17
N PHE A 252 -15.74 9.83 5.11
CA PHE A 252 -16.87 10.77 5.21
C PHE A 252 -16.80 11.88 4.15
N GLY A 253 -17.86 12.10 3.37
CA GLY A 253 -17.89 13.18 2.38
C GLY A 253 -19.10 13.18 1.43
N ALA A 254 -19.23 14.26 0.65
CA ALA A 254 -20.26 14.39 -0.37
C ALA A 254 -19.98 13.40 -1.52
N GLY A 255 -20.77 12.33 -1.61
CA GLY A 255 -20.60 11.25 -2.58
C GLY A 255 -20.65 9.84 -1.98
N GLY A 256 -20.63 9.72 -0.64
CA GLY A 256 -20.50 8.45 0.06
C GLY A 256 -19.08 7.90 -0.07
N ASP A 257 -18.51 7.43 1.02
CA ASP A 257 -17.21 6.73 1.10
C ASP A 257 -16.08 7.23 0.17
N VAL A 258 -15.87 8.55 0.11
CA VAL A 258 -14.82 9.10 -0.77
C VAL A 258 -13.41 8.69 -0.30
N PRO A 259 -12.46 8.43 -1.22
CA PRO A 259 -11.09 8.08 -0.85
C PRO A 259 -10.45 9.16 0.02
N ILE A 260 -9.74 8.73 1.06
CA ILE A 260 -8.88 9.61 1.85
C ILE A 260 -7.59 9.75 1.06
N GLY A 261 -7.52 10.83 0.28
CA GLY A 261 -6.38 11.11 -0.59
C GLY A 261 -5.17 11.63 0.18
N PRO A 262 -3.99 11.65 -0.48
CA PRO A 262 -2.80 12.24 0.11
C PRO A 262 -2.98 13.75 0.34
N VAL A 263 -2.33 14.26 1.38
CA VAL A 263 -2.33 15.68 1.73
C VAL A 263 -1.05 16.32 1.20
N ALA A 264 -1.16 17.44 0.47
CA ALA A 264 -0.01 18.05 -0.21
C ALA A 264 1.19 18.32 0.71
N ARG A 265 0.96 18.83 1.92
CA ARG A 265 2.04 19.08 2.90
C ARG A 265 2.70 17.83 3.50
N ASN A 266 2.02 16.69 3.43
CA ASN A 266 2.61 15.38 3.75
C ASN A 266 3.45 14.84 2.59
N MET A 267 3.20 15.30 1.36
CA MET A 267 3.97 14.92 0.18
C MET A 267 5.08 15.92 -0.15
N ASN A 268 5.10 17.12 0.45
CA ASN A 268 6.08 18.14 0.10
C ASN A 268 7.46 17.82 0.67
N ARG A 269 8.15 16.90 0.03
CA ARG A 269 9.50 16.42 0.35
C ARG A 269 10.06 15.71 -0.87
N ASP A 270 11.35 15.46 -0.86
CA ASP A 270 11.99 14.70 -1.93
C ASP A 270 11.63 13.20 -1.84
N TRP A 271 11.80 12.50 -2.96
CA TRP A 271 11.75 11.05 -2.95
C TRP A 271 12.95 10.48 -2.19
N PRO A 272 12.80 9.38 -1.42
CA PRO A 272 13.92 8.73 -0.76
C PRO A 272 15.02 8.22 -1.73
N TRP A 273 14.70 8.06 -3.02
CA TRP A 273 15.57 7.48 -4.04
C TRP A 273 15.91 8.42 -5.21
N LYS A 274 15.39 9.66 -5.24
CA LYS A 274 15.77 10.65 -6.26
C LYS A 274 15.68 12.08 -5.70
N ALA A 275 16.62 12.93 -6.12
CA ALA A 275 16.67 14.34 -5.76
C ALA A 275 15.63 15.15 -6.57
N GLU A 276 14.35 14.89 -6.32
CA GLU A 276 13.20 15.59 -6.89
C GLU A 276 12.08 15.60 -5.85
N ASN A 277 11.35 16.72 -5.77
CA ASN A 277 10.18 16.83 -4.89
C ASN A 277 9.02 15.95 -5.39
N GLN A 278 8.31 15.28 -4.48
CA GLN A 278 7.21 14.38 -4.84
C GLN A 278 6.05 15.12 -5.52
N LEU A 279 5.66 16.30 -5.03
CA LEU A 279 4.56 17.07 -5.63
C LEU A 279 4.89 17.52 -7.05
N ASP A 280 6.07 18.10 -7.24
CA ASP A 280 6.50 18.61 -8.54
C ASP A 280 6.71 17.47 -9.54
N GLY A 281 7.32 16.37 -9.10
CA GLY A 281 7.55 15.19 -9.93
C GLY A 281 6.24 14.56 -10.42
N LEU A 282 5.28 14.33 -9.50
CA LEU A 282 3.98 13.76 -9.87
C LEU A 282 3.13 14.72 -10.71
N SER A 283 3.22 16.03 -10.46
CA SER A 283 2.53 17.05 -11.27
C SER A 283 3.10 17.11 -12.69
N ARG A 284 4.43 17.07 -12.82
CA ARG A 284 5.14 17.01 -14.11
C ARG A 284 4.78 15.76 -14.92
N GLU A 285 4.53 14.64 -14.24
CA GLU A 285 4.11 13.38 -14.85
C GLU A 285 2.60 13.33 -15.15
N GLY A 286 1.84 14.38 -14.80
CA GLY A 286 0.40 14.45 -15.04
C GLY A 286 -0.46 13.61 -14.08
N LEU A 287 0.15 13.07 -13.02
CA LEU A 287 -0.53 12.26 -12.00
C LEU A 287 -1.28 13.13 -10.97
N LEU A 288 -0.84 14.39 -10.80
CA LEU A 288 -1.51 15.38 -9.96
C LEU A 288 -1.92 16.61 -10.79
N LEU A 289 -3.13 16.60 -11.34
CA LEU A 289 -3.60 17.63 -12.27
C LEU A 289 -3.82 19.02 -11.63
N TYR A 290 -4.06 19.08 -10.33
CA TYR A 290 -4.41 20.31 -9.61
C TYR A 290 -3.59 20.50 -8.32
N ALA A 291 -2.45 19.83 -8.20
CA ALA A 291 -1.59 20.04 -7.04
C ALA A 291 -0.95 21.43 -7.09
N PRO A 292 -0.90 22.15 -5.94
CA PRO A 292 -0.09 23.35 -5.83
C PRO A 292 1.41 23.01 -6.02
N PRO A 293 2.22 23.93 -6.58
CA PRO A 293 3.66 23.73 -6.68
C PRO A 293 4.28 23.64 -5.28
N SER A 294 5.38 22.88 -5.16
CA SER A 294 6.03 22.59 -3.87
C SER A 294 6.43 23.86 -3.10
N ASP A 295 6.78 24.95 -3.78
CA ASP A 295 7.18 26.23 -3.19
C ASP A 295 6.04 27.01 -2.52
N GLN A 296 4.78 26.61 -2.76
CA GLN A 296 3.58 27.18 -2.14
C GLN A 296 3.00 26.30 -1.03
N VAL A 297 3.58 25.13 -0.80
CA VAL A 297 3.06 24.15 0.16
C VAL A 297 3.98 24.12 1.39
N PRO A 298 3.45 24.16 2.62
CA PRO A 298 4.28 23.93 3.80
C PRO A 298 4.86 22.51 3.81
N VAL A 299 6.06 22.34 4.35
CA VAL A 299 6.63 21.02 4.65
C VAL A 299 6.25 20.65 6.08
N LEU A 300 5.64 19.49 6.29
CA LEU A 300 5.48 18.96 7.66
C LEU A 300 6.72 18.17 8.07
N PRO A 301 7.19 18.36 9.32
CA PRO A 301 8.31 17.59 9.83
C PRO A 301 7.98 16.11 9.95
N ILE A 302 9.04 15.29 9.90
CA ILE A 302 9.01 13.88 10.25
C ILE A 302 8.77 13.76 11.76
N TRP A 303 7.58 13.30 12.14
CA TRP A 303 7.12 13.32 13.54
C TRP A 303 8.07 12.58 14.50
N ASN A 304 8.69 11.49 14.04
CA ASN A 304 9.59 10.65 14.82
C ASN A 304 11.07 11.00 14.64
N ASP A 305 11.41 12.06 13.91
CA ASP A 305 12.79 12.57 13.83
C ASP A 305 12.96 13.77 14.77
N PRO A 306 13.64 13.63 15.92
CA PRO A 306 13.85 14.76 16.84
C PRO A 306 14.66 15.92 16.26
N ALA A 307 15.37 15.73 15.15
CA ALA A 307 16.13 16.78 14.48
C ALA A 307 15.27 17.61 13.50
N ASP A 308 14.09 17.12 13.12
CA ASP A 308 13.22 17.76 12.15
C ASP A 308 12.14 18.62 12.85
N GLY A 309 12.53 19.83 13.25
CA GLY A 309 11.64 20.80 13.87
C GLY A 309 11.39 20.59 15.36
N THR A 310 10.55 21.45 15.93
CA THR A 310 10.22 21.46 17.36
C THR A 310 9.26 20.33 17.73
N VAL A 311 9.20 20.01 19.03
CA VAL A 311 8.20 19.06 19.58
C VAL A 311 6.79 19.45 19.17
N ALA A 312 6.46 20.74 19.18
CA ALA A 312 5.15 21.23 18.77
C ALA A 312 4.87 21.01 17.28
N GLU A 313 5.82 21.27 16.39
CA GLU A 313 5.63 21.05 14.95
C GLU A 313 5.46 19.55 14.63
N ARG A 314 6.28 18.69 15.25
CA ARG A 314 6.18 17.22 15.09
C ARG A 314 4.89 16.66 15.65
N ALA A 315 4.46 17.09 16.83
CA ALA A 315 3.19 16.68 17.43
C ALA A 315 2.00 17.07 16.55
N ARG A 316 2.04 18.25 15.94
CA ARG A 316 0.98 18.71 15.03
C ARG A 316 1.00 17.97 13.69
N ALA A 317 2.17 17.64 13.16
CA ALA A 317 2.28 16.79 11.96
C ALA A 317 1.72 15.38 12.21
N TYR A 318 1.99 14.83 13.39
CA TYR A 318 1.42 13.55 13.84
C TYR A 318 -0.12 13.61 13.93
N LEU A 319 -0.67 14.64 14.57
CA LEU A 319 -2.13 14.82 14.68
C LEU A 319 -2.80 15.07 13.34
N GLU A 320 -2.16 15.81 12.43
CA GLU A 320 -2.72 16.00 11.08
C GLU A 320 -2.81 14.65 10.35
N SER A 321 -1.71 13.90 10.34
CA SER A 321 -1.61 12.65 9.58
C SER A 321 -2.54 11.55 10.12
N ASN A 322 -2.78 11.52 11.44
CA ASN A 322 -3.54 10.44 12.09
C ASN A 322 -4.95 10.83 12.51
N CYS A 323 -5.27 12.13 12.61
CA CYS A 323 -6.54 12.57 13.22
C CYS A 323 -7.28 13.62 12.38
N ALA A 324 -6.60 14.46 11.60
CA ALA A 324 -7.26 15.57 10.91
C ALA A 324 -8.21 15.13 9.80
N ALA A 325 -8.07 13.91 9.24
CA ALA A 325 -9.05 13.36 8.31
C ALA A 325 -10.49 13.36 8.89
N CYS A 326 -10.62 13.08 10.19
CA CYS A 326 -11.88 13.17 10.92
C CYS A 326 -12.09 14.55 11.57
N HIS A 327 -11.03 15.10 12.15
CA HIS A 327 -11.03 16.36 12.90
C HIS A 327 -10.66 17.55 12.01
N ASN A 328 -11.50 17.81 11.03
CA ASN A 328 -11.49 19.02 10.21
C ASN A 328 -12.96 19.48 9.98
N PRO A 329 -13.21 20.70 9.49
CA PRO A 329 -14.57 21.21 9.31
C PRO A 329 -15.50 20.36 8.42
N ALA A 330 -14.93 19.64 7.44
CA ALA A 330 -15.68 18.78 6.51
C ALA A 330 -15.67 17.29 6.91
N GLY A 331 -14.79 16.89 7.83
CA GLY A 331 -14.67 15.52 8.30
C GLY A 331 -15.79 15.13 9.26
N ARG A 332 -15.90 13.82 9.55
CA ARG A 332 -16.95 13.26 10.41
C ARG A 332 -17.04 13.95 11.77
N ALA A 333 -15.90 14.32 12.37
CA ALA A 333 -15.88 14.97 13.68
C ALA A 333 -15.95 16.51 13.60
N GLY A 334 -16.21 17.09 12.42
CA GLY A 334 -16.27 18.54 12.23
C GLY A 334 -17.28 19.25 13.12
N PHE A 335 -18.42 18.60 13.41
CA PHE A 335 -19.45 19.12 14.32
C PHE A 335 -18.98 19.30 15.76
N THR A 336 -17.90 18.62 16.18
CA THR A 336 -17.32 18.80 17.51
C THR A 336 -16.58 20.14 17.62
N GLY A 337 -16.22 20.75 16.48
CA GLY A 337 -15.39 21.94 16.36
C GLY A 337 -13.94 21.73 16.82
N LEU A 338 -13.48 20.48 16.98
CA LEU A 338 -12.07 20.16 17.24
C LEU A 338 -11.41 19.92 15.89
N TRP A 339 -10.44 20.77 15.57
CA TRP A 339 -9.75 20.80 14.28
C TRP A 339 -8.26 20.63 14.50
N LEU A 340 -7.68 19.62 13.84
CA LEU A 340 -6.34 19.11 14.10
C LEU A 340 -5.39 19.31 12.90
N GLU A 341 -5.74 20.16 11.93
CA GLU A 341 -4.80 20.54 10.88
C GLU A 341 -3.60 21.30 11.48
N ALA A 342 -2.41 21.03 10.96
CA ALA A 342 -1.12 21.45 11.50
C ALA A 342 -0.82 22.96 11.31
N ASP A 343 -1.63 23.69 10.54
CA ASP A 343 -1.49 25.14 10.35
C ASP A 343 -2.50 25.98 11.16
N ARG A 344 -3.49 25.34 11.80
CA ARG A 344 -4.46 26.03 12.67
C ARG A 344 -3.77 26.77 13.81
N PRO A 345 -4.10 28.03 14.12
CA PRO A 345 -3.60 28.67 15.33
C PRO A 345 -4.03 27.90 16.58
N LEU A 346 -3.13 27.72 17.55
CA LEU A 346 -3.46 27.07 18.81
C LEU A 346 -4.52 27.89 19.57
N GLY A 347 -5.53 27.19 20.05
CA GLY A 347 -6.61 27.79 20.82
C GLY A 347 -7.76 26.81 21.01
N THR A 348 -8.94 27.33 21.29
CA THR A 348 -10.13 26.50 21.55
C THR A 348 -10.44 25.59 20.36
N ALA A 349 -10.31 26.06 19.13
CA ALA A 349 -10.54 25.25 17.93
C ALA A 349 -9.63 24.01 17.84
N THR A 350 -8.39 24.08 18.36
CA THR A 350 -7.45 22.95 18.40
C THR A 350 -7.52 22.16 19.71
N GLY A 351 -8.52 22.42 20.56
CA GLY A 351 -8.74 21.70 21.82
C GLY A 351 -8.13 22.38 23.06
N VAL A 352 -7.30 23.41 22.90
CA VAL A 352 -6.65 24.10 24.03
C VAL A 352 -7.70 24.82 24.86
N CYS A 353 -7.81 24.45 26.13
CA CYS A 353 -8.79 24.98 27.08
C CYS A 353 -10.23 24.94 26.56
N LYS A 354 -10.53 23.99 25.67
CA LYS A 354 -11.87 23.80 25.12
C LYS A 354 -12.58 22.68 25.86
N GLN A 355 -13.79 22.98 26.33
CA GLN A 355 -14.68 21.94 26.82
C GLN A 355 -15.21 21.09 25.65
N PRO A 356 -15.26 19.76 25.80
CA PRO A 356 -15.75 18.89 24.74
C PRO A 356 -17.24 19.12 24.51
N VAL A 357 -17.63 19.28 23.24
CA VAL A 357 -19.04 19.47 22.87
C VAL A 357 -19.82 18.14 22.84
N ALA A 358 -19.16 17.06 22.42
CA ALA A 358 -19.81 15.79 22.12
C ALA A 358 -19.09 14.55 22.71
N ALA A 359 -18.18 14.74 23.67
CA ALA A 359 -17.46 13.60 24.25
C ALA A 359 -18.33 12.76 25.21
N GLY A 360 -19.36 13.33 25.83
CA GLY A 360 -20.14 12.63 26.84
C GLY A 360 -19.25 12.04 27.94
N SER A 361 -19.43 10.76 28.27
CA SER A 361 -18.59 10.02 29.22
C SER A 361 -17.13 9.82 28.75
N ALA A 362 -16.86 9.99 27.46
CA ALA A 362 -15.51 9.91 26.91
C ALA A 362 -14.60 11.09 27.31
N ASN A 363 -15.14 12.09 28.03
CA ASN A 363 -14.33 13.12 28.67
C ASN A 363 -13.61 12.62 29.93
N LEU A 364 -13.92 11.42 30.43
CA LEU A 364 -13.27 10.81 31.60
C LEU A 364 -13.34 11.66 32.88
N GLY A 365 -14.37 12.51 33.01
CA GLY A 365 -14.48 13.47 34.12
C GLY A 365 -13.49 14.64 34.02
N LEU A 366 -12.72 14.74 32.95
CA LEU A 366 -11.83 15.86 32.66
C LEU A 366 -12.61 17.01 32.00
N THR A 367 -12.05 18.21 32.13
CA THR A 367 -12.72 19.45 31.70
C THR A 367 -12.36 19.86 30.29
N TYR A 368 -11.09 19.70 29.89
CA TYR A 368 -10.54 20.32 28.69
C TYR A 368 -9.95 19.31 27.71
N GLY A 369 -10.12 19.59 26.41
CA GLY A 369 -9.53 18.81 25.32
C GLY A 369 -8.02 18.68 25.49
N ILE A 370 -7.36 19.82 25.64
CA ILE A 370 -5.95 19.96 26.00
C ILE A 370 -5.85 20.99 27.13
N GLU A 371 -5.21 20.62 28.23
CA GLU A 371 -4.85 21.48 29.34
C GLU A 371 -3.33 21.74 29.29
N PRO A 372 -2.89 22.96 28.89
CA PRO A 372 -1.45 23.26 28.75
C PRO A 372 -0.66 22.96 30.02
N GLY A 373 0.47 22.27 29.86
CA GLY A 373 1.34 21.87 30.96
C GLY A 373 0.85 20.66 31.76
N ASP A 374 -0.34 20.12 31.50
CA ASP A 374 -0.86 18.95 32.23
C ASP A 374 -1.46 17.89 31.27
N PRO A 375 -0.61 16.94 30.80
CA PRO A 375 -1.07 15.82 29.98
C PRO A 375 -2.07 14.91 30.69
N SER A 376 -1.95 14.77 32.02
CA SER A 376 -2.83 13.90 32.82
C SER A 376 -4.27 14.42 32.87
N ARG A 377 -4.44 15.74 32.73
CA ARG A 377 -5.74 16.42 32.68
C ARG A 377 -6.25 16.70 31.27
N SER A 378 -5.52 16.28 30.24
CA SER A 378 -5.87 16.51 28.85
C SER A 378 -6.66 15.34 28.24
N ILE A 379 -7.92 15.57 27.87
CA ILE A 379 -8.79 14.53 27.27
C ILE A 379 -8.14 13.88 26.04
N LEU A 380 -7.46 14.67 25.20
CA LEU A 380 -6.79 14.17 24.00
C LEU A 380 -5.79 13.05 24.34
N VAL A 381 -4.89 13.30 25.29
CA VAL A 381 -3.86 12.35 25.73
C VAL A 381 -4.50 11.10 26.31
N GLN A 382 -5.51 11.27 27.19
CA GLN A 382 -6.17 10.14 27.82
C GLN A 382 -6.91 9.25 26.81
N ARG A 383 -7.60 9.83 25.82
CA ARG A 383 -8.30 9.06 24.78
C ARG A 383 -7.33 8.36 23.82
N MET A 384 -6.15 8.94 23.57
CA MET A 384 -5.08 8.28 22.83
C MET A 384 -4.49 7.08 23.58
N ALA A 385 -4.44 7.12 24.91
CA ALA A 385 -3.95 6.03 25.75
C ALA A 385 -4.98 4.91 26.01
N ASP A 386 -6.26 5.14 25.69
CA ASP A 386 -7.34 4.21 26.02
C ASP A 386 -7.68 3.24 24.87
N LEU A 387 -8.17 2.05 25.24
CA LEU A 387 -8.65 0.99 24.34
C LEU A 387 -10.11 0.62 24.57
N ARG A 388 -10.75 1.16 25.62
CA ARG A 388 -12.16 0.90 25.93
C ARG A 388 -13.04 1.50 24.83
N PRO A 389 -14.05 0.76 24.35
CA PRO A 389 -15.05 1.28 23.42
C PRO A 389 -15.66 2.60 23.92
N ALA A 390 -16.04 3.47 22.98
CA ALA A 390 -16.52 4.84 23.21
C ALA A 390 -15.53 5.84 23.84
N ILE A 391 -14.44 5.39 24.48
CA ILE A 391 -13.40 6.26 25.05
C ILE A 391 -12.23 6.41 24.08
N LYS A 392 -11.73 5.29 23.54
CA LYS A 392 -10.59 5.26 22.65
C LYS A 392 -10.74 6.19 21.45
N MET A 393 -9.62 6.72 20.99
CA MET A 393 -9.50 7.42 19.71
C MET A 393 -8.36 6.83 18.88
N PRO A 394 -8.58 6.53 17.57
CA PRO A 394 -9.88 6.59 16.86
C PRO A 394 -10.94 5.60 17.42
N GLU A 395 -12.23 5.90 17.18
CA GLU A 395 -13.36 5.16 17.77
C GLU A 395 -13.50 3.73 17.23
N ILE A 396 -13.03 3.50 16.01
CA ILE A 396 -13.08 2.22 15.29
C ILE A 396 -11.66 1.78 14.95
N GLU A 397 -11.46 0.48 14.69
CA GLU A 397 -10.23 -0.10 14.14
C GLU A 397 -8.94 0.08 14.98
N LYS A 398 -9.02 0.69 16.17
CA LYS A 398 -7.91 0.75 17.13
C LYS A 398 -7.93 -0.45 18.06
N ALA A 399 -6.91 -1.27 18.01
CA ALA A 399 -6.72 -2.41 18.91
C ALA A 399 -5.47 -2.29 19.81
N THR A 400 -4.56 -1.37 19.49
CA THR A 400 -3.32 -1.12 20.24
C THR A 400 -3.13 0.37 20.52
N VAL A 401 -2.19 0.70 21.40
CA VAL A 401 -1.75 2.08 21.63
C VAL A 401 -0.44 2.29 20.89
N HIS A 402 -0.40 3.30 20.01
CA HIS A 402 0.86 3.77 19.43
C HIS A 402 1.62 4.59 20.46
N THR A 403 2.55 3.94 21.15
CA THR A 403 3.25 4.43 22.34
C THR A 403 4.15 5.62 22.05
N GLU A 404 4.79 5.63 20.90
CA GLU A 404 5.72 6.65 20.43
C GLU A 404 4.95 7.95 20.10
N GLY A 405 3.84 7.81 19.37
CA GLY A 405 2.94 8.93 19.11
C GLY A 405 2.32 9.49 20.39
N LEU A 406 1.92 8.63 21.32
CA LEU A 406 1.41 9.07 22.63
C LEU A 406 2.48 9.82 23.44
N ALA A 407 3.72 9.33 23.43
CA ALA A 407 4.84 9.99 24.12
C ALA A 407 5.10 11.38 23.54
N LEU A 408 5.10 11.53 22.22
CA LEU A 408 5.26 12.82 21.54
C LEU A 408 4.14 13.81 21.93
N ILE A 409 2.87 13.38 21.91
CA ILE A 409 1.76 14.26 22.29
C ILE A 409 1.79 14.61 23.77
N THR A 410 2.19 13.66 24.63
CA THR A 410 2.35 13.90 26.07
C THR A 410 3.42 14.95 26.33
N GLN A 411 4.60 14.79 25.73
CA GLN A 411 5.70 15.76 25.81
C GLN A 411 5.27 17.14 25.29
N TRP A 412 4.58 17.18 24.15
CA TRP A 412 4.10 18.44 23.59
C TRP A 412 3.16 19.18 24.53
N VAL A 413 2.20 18.48 25.15
CA VAL A 413 1.28 19.08 26.12
C VAL A 413 2.01 19.56 27.37
N GLU A 414 2.97 18.80 27.89
CA GLU A 414 3.79 19.16 29.04
C GLU A 414 4.62 20.44 28.79
N GLU A 415 5.17 20.57 27.59
CA GLU A 415 5.99 21.72 27.17
C GLU A 415 5.16 22.93 26.71
N MET A 416 3.82 22.86 26.69
CA MET A 416 2.97 23.97 26.26
C MET A 416 3.10 25.19 27.19
N ASN A 417 3.81 26.21 26.72
CA ASN A 417 3.87 27.50 27.39
C ASN A 417 2.71 28.42 26.96
N LEU A 418 1.48 28.03 27.33
CA LEU A 418 0.26 28.81 27.14
C LEU A 418 -0.37 29.16 28.49
N PRO A 419 -1.23 30.20 28.57
CA PRO A 419 -1.97 30.48 29.79
C PRO A 419 -2.76 29.26 30.28
N LEU A 420 -2.78 29.06 31.60
CA LEU A 420 -3.57 28.02 32.23
C LEU A 420 -5.05 28.17 31.87
N CYS A 421 -5.73 27.03 31.72
CA CYS A 421 -7.14 27.03 31.43
C CYS A 421 -7.97 27.62 32.60
N PRO A 422 -9.10 28.28 32.30
CA PRO A 422 -9.95 28.84 33.35
C PRO A 422 -10.39 27.77 34.36
N VAL A 423 -10.42 28.12 35.64
CA VAL A 423 -11.12 27.30 36.63
C VAL A 423 -12.61 27.58 36.48
N LEU A 424 -13.37 26.55 36.13
CA LEU A 424 -14.81 26.67 36.03
C LEU A 424 -15.44 26.62 37.42
N PRO A 425 -16.52 27.40 37.67
CA PRO A 425 -17.24 27.28 38.92
C PRO A 425 -17.74 25.84 39.09
N THR A 426 -17.55 25.27 40.28
CA THR A 426 -18.17 23.99 40.64
C THR A 426 -19.69 24.16 40.60
N PRO A 427 -20.42 23.22 39.98
CA PRO A 427 -21.88 23.29 39.88
C PRO A 427 -22.58 23.35 41.24
#